data_AF-A0A968HN99-F1
#
_entry.id   AF-A0A968HN99-F1
#
_cell.length_a   1.000
_cell.length_b   1.000
_cell.length_c   1.000
_cell.angle_alpha   90.00
_cell.angle_beta   90.00
_cell.angle_gamma   90.00
#
_symmetry.space_group_name_H-M   'P 1'
#
loop_
_entity.id
_entity.type
_entity.pdbx_description
1 polymer ?
#
loop_
_entity_poly.entity_id
_entity_poly.type
_entity_poly.pdbx_seq_one_letter_code
_entity_poly.pdbx_strand_id
1 'polypeptide(L)'
;MSRSRSRPGHGVGVAVGQLRACVEPENGGSKGWSVTEVLEDRLGRLGVPVVIGFPFGHEVERNAAIGFGVMGRLDVEQGSLEMLEPVVG
;
A
#
# COMPACT_ATOMS: atom_id res chain seq x y z
N MET A 1 -19.32 -5.03 -18.15
CA MET A 1 -18.27 -4.64 -17.18
C MET A 1 -18.04 -3.15 -17.30
N SER A 2 -18.63 -2.35 -16.42
CA SER A 2 -18.49 -0.89 -16.43
C SER A 2 -17.14 -0.51 -15.83
N ARG A 3 -16.23 0.05 -16.63
CA ARG A 3 -15.00 0.66 -16.11
C ARG A 3 -15.35 2.03 -15.56
N SER A 4 -15.45 2.14 -14.24
CA SER A 4 -15.46 3.42 -13.55
C SER A 4 -14.15 4.14 -13.88
N ARG A 5 -14.22 5.20 -14.70
CA ARG A 5 -13.10 6.11 -14.88
C ARG A 5 -13.07 7.00 -13.63
N SER A 6 -12.03 6.85 -12.83
CA SER A 6 -11.76 7.76 -11.72
C SER A 6 -11.53 9.18 -12.22
N ARG A 7 -11.90 10.15 -11.39
CA ARG A 7 -11.62 11.57 -11.66
C ARG A 7 -10.12 11.83 -11.63
N PRO A 8 -9.56 12.64 -12.55
CA PRO A 8 -8.17 13.08 -12.47
C PRO A 8 -7.92 13.71 -11.08
N GLY A 9 -6.89 13.25 -10.37
CA GLY A 9 -6.50 13.77 -9.06
C GLY A 9 -6.95 12.96 -7.83
N HIS A 10 -7.68 11.84 -7.99
CA HIS A 10 -7.97 10.92 -6.89
C HIS A 10 -7.21 9.61 -7.08
N GLY A 11 -6.51 9.16 -6.04
CA GLY A 11 -5.92 7.82 -6.01
C GLY A 11 -7.01 6.76 -6.20
N VAL A 12 -6.73 5.76 -7.05
CA VAL A 12 -7.68 4.68 -7.38
C VAL A 12 -7.44 3.39 -6.61
N GLY A 13 -6.45 3.40 -5.73
CA GLY A 13 -6.04 2.28 -4.90
C GLY A 13 -4.88 2.69 -4.00
N VAL A 14 -4.60 1.86 -3.00
CA VAL A 14 -3.51 2.06 -2.03
C VAL A 14 -2.67 0.79 -1.98
N ALA A 15 -1.36 0.95 -2.13
CA ALA A 15 -0.38 -0.11 -1.95
C ALA A 15 0.43 0.20 -0.68
N VAL A 16 0.45 -0.72 0.27
CA VAL A 16 1.25 -0.61 1.50
C VAL A 16 2.39 -1.62 1.42
N GLY A 17 3.60 -1.14 1.69
CA GLY A 17 4.80 -1.99 1.75
C GLY A 17 4.83 -2.88 2.97
N GLN A 18 5.95 -3.57 3.16
CA GLN A 18 6.23 -4.35 4.35
C GLN A 18 6.36 -3.43 5.57
N LEU A 19 5.68 -3.85 6.64
CA LEU A 19 5.69 -3.24 7.96
C LEU A 19 6.34 -4.24 8.91
N ARG A 20 7.31 -3.80 9.71
CA ARG A 20 8.04 -4.67 10.64
C ARG A 20 8.10 -4.06 12.01
N ALA A 21 8.27 -4.94 13.00
CA ALA A 21 8.31 -4.60 14.42
C ALA A 21 7.07 -3.81 14.90
N CYS A 22 5.91 -4.01 14.26
CA CYS A 22 4.64 -3.41 14.69
C CYS A 22 3.97 -4.24 15.80
N VAL A 23 4.73 -4.46 16.87
CA VAL A 23 4.28 -5.10 18.10
C VAL A 23 4.18 -4.03 19.18
N GLU A 24 3.22 -4.18 20.11
CA GLU A 24 3.11 -3.27 21.25
C GLU A 24 4.42 -3.31 22.07
N PRO A 25 5.06 -2.16 22.32
CA PRO A 25 6.26 -2.11 23.15
C PRO A 25 5.90 -2.32 24.64
N GLU A 26 6.86 -2.78 25.45
CA GLU A 26 6.63 -3.10 26.88
C GLU A 26 6.10 -1.92 27.71
N ASN A 27 6.53 -0.70 27.38
CA ASN A 27 6.06 0.53 28.03
C ASN A 27 4.71 1.03 27.49
N GLY A 28 4.10 0.30 26.56
CA GLY A 28 2.88 0.67 25.86
C GLY A 28 3.06 1.85 24.91
N GLY A 29 2.00 2.15 24.16
CA GLY A 29 1.93 3.30 23.27
C GLY A 29 0.89 3.16 22.15
N SER A 30 0.61 1.93 21.72
CA SER A 30 -0.38 1.67 20.67
C SER A 30 -1.81 1.59 21.21
N LYS A 31 -1.98 1.59 22.54
CA LYS A 31 -3.27 1.42 23.23
C LYS A 31 -3.97 0.12 22.84
N GLY A 32 -3.19 -0.93 22.57
CA GLY A 32 -3.68 -2.25 22.18
C GLY A 32 -4.08 -2.37 20.70
N TRP A 33 -3.81 -1.36 19.87
CA TRP A 33 -4.09 -1.45 18.43
C TRP A 33 -2.97 -2.18 17.69
N SER A 34 -3.31 -3.27 17.02
CA SER A 34 -2.44 -3.88 16.03
C SER A 34 -2.31 -3.02 14.77
N VAL A 35 -1.23 -3.24 14.02
CA VAL A 35 -1.03 -2.54 12.75
C VAL A 35 -2.14 -2.85 11.74
N THR A 36 -2.65 -4.07 11.72
CA THR A 36 -3.76 -4.47 10.84
C THR A 36 -5.01 -3.66 11.18
N GLU A 37 -5.37 -3.53 12.46
CA GLU A 37 -6.53 -2.73 12.88
C GLU A 37 -6.36 -1.25 12.52
N VAL A 38 -5.15 -0.69 12.67
CA VAL A 38 -4.87 0.69 12.25
C VAL A 38 -5.05 0.85 10.74
N LEU A 39 -4.52 -0.06 9.93
CA LEU A 39 -4.65 -0.01 8.48
C LEU A 39 -6.11 -0.15 8.05
N GLU A 40 -6.86 -1.06 8.66
CA GLU A 40 -8.28 -1.25 8.38
C GLU A 40 -9.11 0.00 8.76
N ASP A 41 -8.90 0.58 9.94
CA ASP A 41 -9.63 1.77 10.40
C ASP A 41 -9.35 3.01 9.52
N ARG A 42 -8.09 3.18 9.08
CA ARG A 42 -7.64 4.37 8.35
C ARG A 42 -7.81 4.24 6.84
N LEU A 43 -7.49 3.08 6.26
CA LEU A 43 -7.49 2.89 4.82
C LEU A 43 -8.77 2.20 4.33
N GLY A 44 -9.40 1.35 5.15
CA GLY A 44 -10.63 0.63 4.77
C GLY A 44 -11.81 1.55 4.46
N ARG A 45 -11.81 2.77 5.00
CA ARG A 45 -12.86 3.78 4.75
C ARG A 45 -12.69 4.57 3.45
N LEU A 46 -11.58 4.38 2.71
CA LEU A 46 -11.29 5.16 1.50
C LEU A 46 -12.16 4.78 0.30
N GLY A 47 -12.81 3.60 0.33
CA GLY A 47 -13.65 3.13 -0.78
C GLY A 47 -12.88 2.76 -2.05
N VAL A 48 -11.56 2.59 -1.94
CA VAL A 48 -10.67 2.13 -3.02
C VAL A 48 -9.95 0.85 -2.57
N PRO A 49 -9.49 0.01 -3.49
CA PRO A 49 -8.74 -1.19 -3.13
C PRO A 49 -7.46 -0.88 -2.34
N VAL A 50 -7.18 -1.68 -1.33
CA VAL A 50 -5.98 -1.60 -0.50
C VAL A 50 -5.29 -2.96 -0.53
N VAL A 51 -4.01 -3.00 -0.90
CA VAL A 51 -3.19 -4.21 -0.86
C VAL A 51 -1.95 -3.94 -0.02
N ILE A 52 -1.62 -4.85 0.87
CA ILE A 52 -0.58 -4.68 1.88
C ILE A 52 0.51 -5.75 1.73
N GLY A 53 1.73 -5.45 2.18
CA GLY A 53 2.83 -6.41 2.21
C GLY A 53 3.71 -6.44 0.96
N PHE A 54 3.66 -5.41 0.11
CA PHE A 54 4.56 -5.31 -1.03
C PHE A 54 6.05 -5.23 -0.60
N PRO A 55 7.00 -5.67 -1.45
CA PRO A 55 8.42 -5.77 -1.09
C PRO A 55 9.15 -4.42 -1.15
N PHE A 56 8.61 -3.40 -0.47
CA PHE A 56 9.22 -2.09 -0.25
C PHE A 56 8.89 -1.59 1.15
N GLY A 57 9.55 -0.52 1.61
CA GLY A 57 9.40 0.01 2.97
C GLY A 57 10.43 -0.58 3.92
N HIS A 58 9.99 -1.37 4.90
CA HIS A 58 10.89 -2.03 5.87
C HIS A 58 11.23 -3.46 5.46
N GLU A 59 11.43 -3.70 4.16
CA GLU A 59 11.82 -5.04 3.72
C GLU A 59 13.30 -5.32 4.01
N VAL A 60 13.58 -6.54 4.49
CA VAL A 60 14.88 -6.98 5.03
C VAL A 60 15.84 -7.40 3.95
N GLU A 61 15.37 -8.09 2.91
CA GLU A 61 16.25 -8.60 1.86
C GLU A 61 16.55 -7.51 0.83
N ARG A 62 15.51 -7.02 0.16
CA ARG A 62 15.65 -6.01 -0.88
C ARG A 62 14.37 -5.20 -1.03
N ASN A 63 14.53 -3.88 -0.90
CA ASN A 63 13.45 -2.95 -1.23
C ASN A 63 13.35 -2.78 -2.76
N ALA A 64 12.16 -3.04 -3.29
CA ALA A 64 11.81 -2.69 -4.66
C ALA A 64 11.82 -1.16 -4.83
N ALA A 65 12.39 -0.70 -5.94
CA ALA A 65 12.34 0.71 -6.31
C ALA A 65 10.91 1.07 -6.75
N ILE A 66 10.39 2.18 -6.25
CA ILE A 66 9.08 2.71 -6.62
C ILE A 66 9.28 4.06 -7.30
N GLY A 67 8.80 4.17 -8.54
CA GLY A 67 8.81 5.43 -9.27
C GLY A 67 7.79 6.41 -8.69
N PHE A 68 8.20 7.66 -8.51
CA PHE A 68 7.29 8.73 -8.12
C PHE A 68 6.72 9.42 -9.36
N GLY A 69 5.40 9.68 -9.34
CA GLY A 69 4.72 10.35 -10.45
C GLY A 69 4.50 9.48 -11.69
N VAL A 70 4.88 8.20 -11.65
CA VAL A 70 4.64 7.24 -12.74
C VAL A 70 3.27 6.60 -12.62
N MET A 71 2.66 6.27 -13.77
CA MET A 71 1.43 5.48 -13.79
C MET A 71 1.69 4.06 -13.30
N GLY A 72 0.86 3.60 -12.36
CA GLY A 72 0.91 2.25 -11.81
C GLY A 72 -0.38 1.47 -11.99
N ARG A 73 -0.29 0.15 -12.07
CA ARG A 73 -1.41 -0.80 -12.04
C ARG A 73 -1.35 -1.63 -10.76
N LEU A 74 -2.40 -1.53 -9.95
CA LEU A 74 -2.61 -2.37 -8.78
C LEU A 74 -3.61 -3.49 -9.14
N ASP A 75 -3.17 -4.74 -9.09
CA ASP A 75 -4.01 -5.92 -9.28
C ASP A 75 -4.24 -6.60 -7.93
N VAL A 76 -5.48 -6.54 -7.44
CA VAL A 76 -5.86 -7.05 -6.11
C VAL A 76 -5.92 -8.58 -6.10
N GLU A 77 -6.38 -9.17 -7.19
CA GLU A 77 -6.54 -10.62 -7.32
C GLU A 77 -5.17 -11.31 -7.36
N GLN A 78 -4.21 -10.69 -8.06
CA GLN A 78 -2.85 -11.20 -8.16
C GLN A 78 -1.92 -10.69 -7.05
N GLY A 79 -2.34 -9.70 -6.26
CA GLY A 79 -1.50 -9.04 -5.26
C GLY A 79 -0.27 -8.37 -5.88
N SER A 80 -0.40 -7.75 -7.05
CA SER A 80 0.73 -7.19 -7.81
C SER A 80 0.61 -5.68 -8.01
N LEU A 81 1.77 -5.01 -8.03
CA LEU A 81 1.91 -3.60 -8.36
C LEU A 81 2.92 -3.45 -9.49
N GLU A 82 2.48 -2.91 -10.62
CA GLU A 82 3.28 -2.73 -11.82
C GLU A 82 3.44 -1.23 -12.14
N MET A 83 4.65 -0.81 -12.49
CA MET A 83 4.92 0.53 -13.02
C MET A 83 4.77 0.46 -14.55
N LEU A 84 3.82 1.22 -15.09
CA LEU A 84 3.46 1.19 -16.51
C LEU A 84 4.34 2.09 -17.38
N GLU A 85 5.25 2.82 -16.75
CA GLU A 85 6.17 3.77 -17.38
C GLU A 85 7.60 3.51 -16.87
N PRO A 86 8.64 3.75 -17.69
CA PRO A 86 10.02 3.68 -17.24
C PRO A 86 10.28 4.64 -16.08
N VAL A 87 10.95 4.14 -15.03
CA VAL A 87 11.31 4.92 -13.83
C VAL A 87 12.63 5.68 -14.01
N VAL A 88 13.40 5.30 -15.04
CA VAL A 88 14.62 5.97 -15.48
C VAL A 88 14.56 6.08 -17.00
N GLY A 89 14.89 7.26 -17.52
CA GLY A 89 15.09 7.51 -18.95
C GLY A 89 16.53 7.27 -19.38
#